data_AF-A0A260ZIY4-F1
#
_entry.id   AF-A0A260ZIY4-F1
#
_cell.length_a   1.000
_cell.length_b   1.000
_cell.length_c   1.000
_cell.angle_alpha   90.00
_cell.angle_beta   90.00
_cell.angle_gamma   90.00
#
_symmetry.space_group_name_H-M   'P 1'
#
loop_
_entity.id
_entity.type
_entity.pdbx_description
1 polymer ?
#
loop_
_entity_poly.entity_id
_entity_poly.type
_entity_poly.pdbx_seq_one_letter_code
_entity_poly.pdbx_strand_id
1 'polypeptide(L)'
;MSTMLKPPKDLLPNVVNMIQNDHPYIKALNEDINKLYINQKQSEELSAERESYIAMIRLYLKSETIKKQIEPQGVKINRVTVFGSFSTHCASKDSDLDLCVCASNEGAKKALPVTVLQTIYRELVNNIHSRNYFFGDNEIREISFVSTAKVPIIRFMINNVPVDLSATFENTPPRTSLAAKYINAYCQLDDRFKVLVTFLKTWMKSEGSAEDHLRDFPNSYSLILLLIHVLQWYNIVPNLHETHTELFHHKYFKSWKLAEVSHEFKYPLDENTIAMHNKKETRKLSIVQLLYLFACQYSEESIMMYYRFNMKNGMIEGRSQKENPVTIVDVYDTRNPARSARSILDMTGSLTYLRRLFLAPRDNMFALLMKITVEKPYLPQNAFPYPMNGAASMYQIGHFGSPQFMYQQPWFQNSSVWNNQNNGGQQGTSNQNANNHSNKQYVQYMPHPPVQSMTNVNMYQSYAFGQYPFSYSQYPQQPDGNVKQIDNKPKRR
;
A
#
# COMPACT_ATOMS: atom_id res chain seq x y z
N MET A 1 -13.41 -7.05 20.42
CA MET A 1 -13.63 -5.96 19.45
C MET A 1 -14.92 -6.28 18.70
N SER A 2 -15.69 -5.30 18.24
CA SER A 2 -16.81 -5.56 17.34
C SER A 2 -16.28 -5.97 15.97
N THR A 3 -16.91 -6.95 15.34
CA THR A 3 -16.64 -7.35 13.96
C THR A 3 -17.90 -7.04 13.16
N MET A 4 -17.77 -6.48 11.96
CA MET A 4 -18.96 -6.25 11.12
C MET A 4 -19.58 -7.59 10.72
N LEU A 5 -20.89 -7.62 10.55
CA LEU A 5 -21.57 -8.76 9.93
C LEU A 5 -21.19 -8.84 8.44
N LYS A 6 -21.03 -10.06 7.92
CA LYS A 6 -20.82 -10.27 6.47
C LYS A 6 -22.00 -9.71 5.66
N PRO A 7 -21.77 -9.27 4.42
CA PRO A 7 -22.83 -8.77 3.54
C PRO A 7 -23.94 -9.81 3.32
N PRO A 8 -25.21 -9.41 3.19
CA PRO A 8 -26.31 -10.33 2.99
C PRO A 8 -26.30 -10.90 1.55
N LYS A 9 -26.86 -12.09 1.37
CA LYS A 9 -26.68 -12.90 0.14
C LYS A 9 -27.32 -12.28 -1.11
N ASP A 10 -28.37 -11.48 -0.92
CA ASP A 10 -29.13 -10.77 -1.96
C ASP A 10 -28.40 -9.52 -2.49
N LEU A 11 -27.39 -9.01 -1.79
CA LEU A 11 -26.67 -7.80 -2.20
C LEU A 11 -26.00 -7.94 -3.58
N LEU A 12 -25.47 -9.12 -3.91
CA LEU A 12 -24.83 -9.34 -5.22
C LEU A 12 -25.85 -9.35 -6.37
N PRO A 13 -26.99 -10.07 -6.29
CA PRO A 13 -28.13 -9.86 -7.18
C PRO A 13 -28.57 -8.40 -7.31
N ASN A 14 -28.66 -7.66 -6.19
CA ASN A 14 -29.06 -6.24 -6.21
C ASN A 14 -28.04 -5.38 -6.98
N VAL A 15 -26.74 -5.63 -6.84
CA VAL A 15 -25.68 -4.94 -7.62
C VAL A 15 -25.77 -5.28 -9.12
N VAL A 16 -26.14 -6.51 -9.48
CA VAL A 16 -26.38 -6.88 -10.89
C VAL A 16 -27.59 -6.14 -11.48
N ASN A 17 -28.66 -6.00 -10.71
CA ASN A 17 -29.86 -5.26 -11.11
C ASN A 17 -29.60 -3.75 -11.23
N MET A 18 -28.77 -3.18 -10.33
CA MET A 18 -28.42 -1.75 -10.32
C MET A 18 -27.39 -1.37 -11.39
N ILE A 19 -26.50 -2.28 -11.80
CA ILE A 19 -25.46 -2.04 -12.80
C ILE A 19 -25.62 -3.08 -13.91
N GLN A 20 -26.54 -2.77 -14.82
CA GLN A 20 -26.88 -3.62 -15.96
C GLN A 20 -25.72 -3.69 -16.95
N ASN A 21 -25.21 -4.90 -17.22
CA ASN A 21 -24.01 -5.13 -18.05
C ASN A 21 -24.26 -4.91 -19.55
N ASP A 22 -25.53 -4.93 -19.96
CA ASP A 22 -26.05 -4.63 -21.30
C ASP A 22 -26.30 -3.12 -21.52
N HIS A 23 -26.29 -2.30 -20.46
CA HIS A 23 -26.37 -0.84 -20.59
C HIS A 23 -25.16 -0.33 -21.40
N PRO A 24 -25.36 0.41 -22.52
CA PRO A 24 -24.30 0.70 -23.50
C PRO A 24 -23.06 1.37 -22.88
N TYR A 25 -23.25 2.38 -22.03
CA TYR A 25 -22.15 3.06 -21.34
C TYR A 25 -21.39 2.18 -20.34
N ILE A 26 -22.06 1.26 -19.64
CA ILE A 26 -21.41 0.29 -18.73
C ILE A 26 -20.59 -0.73 -19.52
N LYS A 27 -21.13 -1.21 -20.65
CA LYS A 27 -20.41 -2.08 -21.58
C LYS A 27 -19.16 -1.40 -22.15
N ALA A 28 -19.31 -0.18 -22.67
CA ALA A 28 -18.19 0.60 -23.20
C ALA A 28 -17.12 0.88 -22.14
N LEU A 29 -17.51 1.24 -20.91
CA LEU A 29 -16.58 1.40 -19.79
C LEU A 29 -15.84 0.10 -19.46
N ASN A 30 -16.54 -1.04 -19.44
CA ASN A 30 -15.92 -2.35 -19.20
C ASN A 30 -14.91 -2.69 -20.31
N GLU A 31 -15.21 -2.39 -21.57
CA GLU A 31 -14.27 -2.53 -22.69
C GLU A 31 -13.05 -1.61 -22.54
N ASP A 32 -13.23 -0.33 -22.21
CA ASP A 32 -12.15 0.64 -22.05
C ASP A 32 -11.21 0.31 -20.88
N ILE A 33 -11.74 -0.21 -19.77
CA ILE A 33 -10.93 -0.70 -18.65
C ILE A 33 -10.09 -1.93 -19.08
N ASN A 34 -10.62 -2.81 -19.95
CA ASN A 34 -9.84 -3.91 -20.52
C ASN A 34 -8.78 -3.40 -21.51
N LYS A 35 -9.09 -2.41 -22.38
CA LYS A 35 -8.12 -1.76 -23.26
C LYS A 35 -6.97 -1.14 -22.45
N LEU A 36 -7.27 -0.46 -21.33
CA LEU A 36 -6.26 0.06 -20.42
C LEU A 36 -5.33 -1.05 -19.89
N TYR A 37 -5.89 -2.17 -19.42
CA TYR A 37 -5.09 -3.31 -18.95
C TYR A 37 -4.19 -3.89 -20.04
N ILE A 38 -4.69 -4.09 -21.26
CA ILE A 38 -3.89 -4.59 -22.39
C ILE A 38 -2.76 -3.61 -22.75
N ASN A 39 -3.06 -2.30 -22.79
CA ASN A 39 -2.09 -1.23 -23.07
C ASN A 39 -1.07 -0.98 -21.93
N GLN A 40 -1.24 -1.66 -20.79
CA GLN A 40 -0.39 -1.52 -19.60
C GLN A 40 0.32 -2.82 -19.20
N LYS A 41 -0.17 -3.99 -19.60
CA LYS A 41 0.49 -5.29 -19.36
C LYS A 41 1.91 -5.28 -19.94
N GLN A 42 2.88 -5.84 -19.21
CA GLN A 42 4.20 -6.12 -19.78
C GLN A 42 4.11 -7.09 -20.97
N SER A 43 4.90 -6.81 -22.00
CA SER A 43 5.16 -7.74 -23.10
C SER A 43 6.25 -8.75 -22.71
N GLU A 44 6.48 -9.76 -23.55
CA GLU A 44 7.50 -10.79 -23.27
C GLU A 44 8.91 -10.23 -23.43
N GLU A 45 9.12 -9.29 -24.35
CA GLU A 45 10.38 -8.55 -24.56
C GLU A 45 10.71 -7.68 -23.33
N LEU A 46 9.74 -6.88 -22.85
CA LEU A 46 9.89 -6.05 -21.63
C LEU A 46 10.08 -6.88 -20.35
N SER A 47 9.73 -8.16 -20.39
CA SER A 47 9.95 -9.12 -19.30
C SER A 47 11.35 -9.75 -19.39
N ALA A 48 11.79 -10.13 -20.59
CA ALA A 48 13.11 -10.70 -20.86
C ALA A 48 14.24 -9.68 -20.66
N GLU A 49 14.02 -8.43 -21.08
CA GLU A 49 14.86 -7.26 -20.77
C GLU A 49 15.09 -7.15 -19.25
N ARG A 50 14.00 -7.17 -18.47
CA ARG A 50 14.05 -7.09 -17.01
C ARG A 50 14.77 -8.27 -16.37
N GLU A 51 14.57 -9.51 -16.81
CA GLU A 51 15.36 -10.65 -16.31
C GLU A 51 16.85 -10.55 -16.68
N SER A 52 17.20 -9.95 -17.83
CA SER A 52 18.59 -9.65 -18.19
C SER A 52 19.21 -8.63 -17.21
N TYR A 53 18.48 -7.56 -16.86
CA TYR A 53 18.90 -6.59 -15.84
C TYR A 53 19.12 -7.26 -14.48
N ILE A 54 18.24 -8.15 -14.06
CA ILE A 54 18.37 -8.91 -12.81
C ILE A 54 19.56 -9.88 -12.89
N ALA A 55 19.83 -10.50 -14.04
CA ALA A 55 21.00 -11.34 -14.26
C ALA A 55 22.32 -10.57 -14.16
N MET A 56 22.42 -9.38 -14.77
CA MET A 56 23.60 -8.50 -14.64
C MET A 56 23.83 -8.07 -13.18
N ILE A 57 22.78 -7.65 -12.46
CA ILE A 57 22.87 -7.31 -11.02
C ILE A 57 23.35 -8.54 -10.21
N ARG A 58 22.85 -9.75 -10.51
CA ARG A 58 23.27 -11.01 -9.85
C ARG A 58 24.73 -11.38 -10.15
N LEU A 59 25.30 -10.98 -11.28
CA LEU A 59 26.71 -11.17 -11.62
C LEU A 59 27.59 -10.11 -10.97
N TYR A 60 27.21 -8.84 -11.10
CA TYR A 60 27.86 -7.69 -10.47
C TYR A 60 28.02 -7.86 -8.94
N LEU A 61 26.96 -8.26 -8.23
CA LEU A 61 27.00 -8.49 -6.79
C LEU A 61 27.76 -9.76 -6.36
N LYS A 62 28.20 -10.59 -7.31
CA LYS A 62 29.13 -11.72 -7.09
C LYS A 62 30.57 -11.38 -7.50
N SER A 63 30.84 -10.17 -7.98
CA SER A 63 32.17 -9.75 -8.42
C SER A 63 33.20 -9.76 -7.27
N GLU A 64 34.46 -10.01 -7.63
CA GLU A 64 35.58 -9.92 -6.68
C GLU A 64 35.71 -8.53 -6.06
N THR A 65 35.31 -7.47 -6.77
CA THR A 65 35.32 -6.09 -6.27
C THR A 65 34.31 -5.87 -5.14
N ILE A 66 33.12 -6.48 -5.24
CA ILE A 66 32.11 -6.45 -4.18
C ILE A 66 32.53 -7.37 -3.02
N LYS A 67 32.96 -8.61 -3.30
CA LYS A 67 33.45 -9.54 -2.26
C LYS A 67 34.55 -8.95 -1.40
N LYS A 68 35.62 -8.43 -2.00
CA LYS A 68 36.79 -7.85 -1.29
C LYS A 68 36.45 -6.68 -0.37
N GLN A 69 35.29 -6.03 -0.57
CA GLN A 69 34.80 -4.98 0.33
C GLN A 69 33.83 -5.49 1.40
N ILE A 70 33.09 -6.57 1.16
CA ILE A 70 32.03 -7.08 2.05
C ILE A 70 32.52 -8.23 2.95
N GLU A 71 33.32 -9.16 2.42
CA GLU A 71 33.82 -10.33 3.16
C GLU A 71 34.70 -9.95 4.38
N PRO A 72 35.61 -8.94 4.32
CA PRO A 72 36.36 -8.48 5.51
C PRO A 72 35.48 -7.91 6.64
N GLN A 73 34.22 -7.58 6.35
CA GLN A 73 33.24 -7.13 7.34
C GLN A 73 32.50 -8.31 8.01
N GLY A 74 32.86 -9.56 7.67
CA GLY A 74 32.18 -10.76 8.14
C GLY A 74 30.79 -10.94 7.52
N VAL A 75 30.59 -10.47 6.29
CA VAL A 75 29.31 -10.52 5.57
C VAL A 75 29.48 -11.20 4.22
N LYS A 76 28.45 -11.89 3.75
CA LYS A 76 28.45 -12.68 2.52
C LYS A 76 27.13 -12.56 1.79
N ILE A 77 27.16 -12.16 0.53
CA ILE A 77 25.95 -12.13 -0.31
C ILE A 77 25.65 -13.55 -0.77
N ASN A 78 24.52 -14.10 -0.33
CA ASN A 78 24.12 -15.47 -0.68
C ASN A 78 23.31 -15.50 -1.98
N ARG A 79 22.41 -14.53 -2.19
CA ARG A 79 21.60 -14.40 -3.42
C ARG A 79 20.93 -13.03 -3.56
N VAL A 80 20.32 -12.80 -4.72
CA VAL A 80 19.37 -11.70 -4.96
C VAL A 80 18.00 -12.30 -5.29
N THR A 81 17.00 -12.05 -4.43
CA THR A 81 15.60 -12.43 -4.68
C THR A 81 14.84 -11.26 -5.29
N VAL A 82 13.93 -11.57 -6.20
CA VAL A 82 12.97 -10.61 -6.79
C VAL A 82 11.73 -10.57 -5.89
N PHE A 83 11.11 -9.41 -5.75
CA PHE A 83 9.78 -9.28 -5.17
C PHE A 83 8.97 -8.23 -5.95
N GLY A 84 7.95 -7.64 -5.31
CA GLY A 84 7.24 -6.49 -5.85
C GLY A 84 6.41 -6.79 -7.10
N SER A 85 6.08 -5.71 -7.81
CA SER A 85 5.28 -5.65 -9.03
C SER A 85 5.68 -6.74 -10.04
N PHE A 86 6.93 -6.76 -10.47
CA PHE A 86 7.50 -7.64 -11.50
C PHE A 86 7.40 -9.14 -11.16
N SER A 87 7.57 -9.51 -9.89
CA SER A 87 7.42 -10.90 -9.45
C SER A 87 5.97 -11.42 -9.52
N THR A 88 4.98 -10.52 -9.69
CA THR A 88 3.56 -10.88 -9.80
C THR A 88 3.06 -10.93 -11.26
N HIS A 89 1.80 -11.29 -11.47
CA HIS A 89 1.05 -11.06 -12.72
C HIS A 89 0.41 -9.65 -12.83
N CYS A 90 0.75 -8.74 -11.91
CA CYS A 90 0.23 -7.36 -11.86
C CYS A 90 1.30 -6.29 -12.21
N ALA A 91 2.36 -6.71 -12.90
CA ALA A 91 3.39 -5.84 -13.44
C ALA A 91 2.85 -5.02 -14.63
N SER A 92 2.99 -3.69 -14.56
CA SER A 92 2.76 -2.79 -15.69
C SER A 92 4.06 -2.60 -16.48
N LYS A 93 3.99 -2.15 -17.74
CA LYS A 93 5.18 -1.79 -18.54
C LYS A 93 6.07 -0.73 -17.86
N ASP A 94 5.45 0.10 -17.02
CA ASP A 94 6.07 1.16 -16.24
C ASP A 94 6.52 0.68 -14.83
N SER A 95 6.31 -0.60 -14.48
CA SER A 95 6.73 -1.17 -13.18
C SER A 95 8.24 -1.30 -13.03
N ASP A 96 8.65 -1.09 -11.79
CA ASP A 96 9.97 -1.14 -11.18
C ASP A 96 10.52 -2.57 -10.97
N LEU A 97 11.82 -2.65 -10.64
CA LEU A 97 12.52 -3.85 -10.22
C LEU A 97 12.86 -3.82 -8.73
N ASP A 98 11.92 -4.33 -7.93
CA ASP A 98 12.06 -4.60 -6.50
C ASP A 98 13.01 -5.79 -6.24
N LEU A 99 14.22 -5.51 -5.71
CA LEU A 99 15.26 -6.51 -5.48
C LEU A 99 15.74 -6.54 -4.02
N CYS A 100 16.01 -7.75 -3.49
CA CYS A 100 16.53 -7.93 -2.14
C CYS A 100 17.83 -8.73 -2.13
N VAL A 101 18.92 -8.08 -1.71
CA VAL A 101 20.21 -8.71 -1.41
C VAL A 101 20.07 -9.52 -0.12
N CYS A 102 19.96 -10.83 -0.28
CA CYS A 102 19.88 -11.78 0.84
C CYS A 102 21.30 -12.24 1.19
N ALA A 103 21.77 -11.81 2.36
CA ALA A 103 23.13 -12.03 2.82
C ALA A 103 23.15 -12.70 4.20
N SER A 104 24.29 -13.26 4.60
CA SER A 104 24.54 -13.76 5.95
C SER A 104 25.64 -12.94 6.62
N ASN A 105 25.58 -12.86 7.94
CA ASN A 105 26.72 -12.43 8.75
C ASN A 105 27.41 -13.68 9.30
N GLU A 106 28.67 -13.87 8.93
CA GLU A 106 29.54 -14.97 9.33
C GLU A 106 30.64 -14.49 10.32
N GLY A 107 30.65 -13.19 10.67
CA GLY A 107 31.63 -12.57 11.55
C GLY A 107 31.20 -12.44 13.01
N ALA A 108 32.18 -12.22 13.90
CA ALA A 108 31.91 -12.01 15.33
C ALA A 108 31.16 -10.69 15.64
N LYS A 109 31.19 -9.70 14.73
CA LYS A 109 30.45 -8.44 14.84
C LYS A 109 29.25 -8.46 13.90
N LYS A 110 28.05 -8.30 14.47
CA LYS A 110 26.80 -8.12 13.72
C LYS A 110 26.81 -6.78 12.99
N ALA A 111 27.24 -6.81 11.73
CA ALA A 111 26.98 -5.75 10.76
C ALA A 111 25.47 -5.57 10.57
N LEU A 112 25.08 -4.52 9.84
CA LEU A 112 23.67 -4.23 9.53
C LEU A 112 23.45 -4.32 8.00
N PRO A 113 22.23 -4.65 7.51
CA PRO A 113 21.96 -4.73 6.07
C PRO A 113 22.23 -3.41 5.34
N VAL A 114 22.06 -2.28 6.02
CA VAL A 114 22.40 -0.94 5.51
C VAL A 114 23.90 -0.82 5.14
N THR A 115 24.80 -1.56 5.78
CA THR A 115 26.24 -1.56 5.50
C THR A 115 26.55 -2.24 4.16
N VAL A 116 25.83 -3.30 3.81
CA VAL A 116 25.92 -3.94 2.47
C VAL A 116 25.49 -2.95 1.39
N LEU A 117 24.37 -2.24 1.61
CA LEU A 117 23.88 -1.23 0.67
C LEU A 117 24.84 -0.04 0.56
N GLN A 118 25.46 0.41 1.65
CA GLN A 118 26.50 1.44 1.61
C GLN A 118 27.71 1.02 0.77
N THR A 119 28.13 -0.25 0.85
CA THR A 119 29.23 -0.77 0.04
C THR A 119 28.85 -0.85 -1.44
N ILE A 120 27.68 -1.41 -1.76
CA ILE A 120 27.18 -1.52 -3.14
C ILE A 120 27.01 -0.13 -3.78
N TYR A 121 26.41 0.82 -3.05
CA TYR A 121 26.24 2.20 -3.52
C TYR A 121 27.58 2.90 -3.81
N ARG A 122 28.57 2.74 -2.93
CA ARG A 122 29.91 3.30 -3.15
C ARG A 122 30.59 2.71 -4.39
N GLU A 123 30.41 1.42 -4.65
CA GLU A 123 30.98 0.78 -5.83
C GLU A 123 30.27 1.28 -7.11
N LEU A 124 28.93 1.21 -7.17
CA LEU A 124 28.11 1.70 -8.29
C LEU A 124 28.39 3.17 -8.68
N VAL A 125 28.64 4.04 -7.70
CA VAL A 125 28.95 5.45 -7.93
C VAL A 125 30.39 5.66 -8.40
N ASN A 126 31.38 5.07 -7.72
CA ASN A 126 32.78 5.43 -7.91
C ASN A 126 33.54 4.54 -8.90
N ASN A 127 33.09 3.30 -9.15
CA ASN A 127 33.80 2.34 -9.99
C ASN A 127 33.18 2.21 -11.39
N ILE A 128 33.35 3.26 -12.20
CA ILE A 128 32.84 3.33 -13.57
C ILE A 128 33.33 2.15 -14.42
N HIS A 129 34.56 1.66 -14.23
CA HIS A 129 35.07 0.52 -14.99
C HIS A 129 34.34 -0.79 -14.68
N SER A 130 34.12 -1.11 -13.39
CA SER A 130 33.33 -2.27 -12.96
C SER A 130 31.89 -2.18 -13.44
N ARG A 131 31.27 -1.00 -13.32
CA ARG A 131 29.92 -0.73 -13.81
C ARG A 131 29.80 -0.98 -15.31
N ASN A 132 30.68 -0.39 -16.12
CA ASN A 132 30.67 -0.59 -17.57
C ASN A 132 31.00 -2.04 -17.97
N TYR A 133 31.83 -2.76 -17.19
CA TYR A 133 32.12 -4.18 -17.43
C TYR A 133 30.91 -5.09 -17.18
N PHE A 134 30.17 -4.87 -16.09
CA PHE A 134 29.03 -5.74 -15.72
C PHE A 134 27.70 -5.36 -16.38
N PHE A 135 27.54 -4.10 -16.80
CA PHE A 135 26.31 -3.61 -17.43
C PHE A 135 26.47 -3.30 -18.93
N GLY A 136 27.69 -3.30 -19.48
CA GLY A 136 27.94 -3.08 -20.91
C GLY A 136 27.40 -1.74 -21.41
N ASP A 137 26.64 -1.77 -22.50
CA ASP A 137 26.01 -0.59 -23.12
C ASP A 137 24.77 -0.08 -22.36
N ASN A 138 24.34 -0.75 -21.29
CA ASN A 138 23.14 -0.37 -20.54
C ASN A 138 23.43 0.83 -19.62
N GLU A 139 22.68 1.92 -19.78
CA GLU A 139 22.89 3.15 -19.03
C GLU A 139 22.47 2.98 -17.57
N ILE A 140 23.44 3.08 -16.66
CA ILE A 140 23.23 3.12 -15.21
C ILE A 140 23.29 4.57 -14.71
N ARG A 141 22.14 5.14 -14.32
CA ARG A 141 22.03 6.55 -13.88
C ARG A 141 21.11 6.73 -12.68
N GLU A 142 20.97 7.98 -12.22
CA GLU A 142 20.07 8.40 -11.11
C GLU A 142 20.36 7.67 -9.77
N ILE A 143 21.62 7.24 -9.57
CA ILE A 143 22.05 6.42 -8.44
C ILE A 143 21.97 7.21 -7.13
N SER A 144 21.05 6.81 -6.24
CA SER A 144 20.80 7.47 -4.95
C SER A 144 20.65 6.45 -3.82
N PHE A 145 20.95 6.85 -2.58
CA PHE A 145 20.90 5.98 -1.41
C PHE A 145 19.97 6.55 -0.33
N VAL A 146 18.76 5.98 -0.24
CA VAL A 146 17.69 6.42 0.65
C VAL A 146 17.88 5.81 2.04
N SER A 147 18.94 6.24 2.73
CA SER A 147 19.36 5.71 4.03
C SER A 147 18.40 6.03 5.18
N THR A 148 17.58 7.09 5.05
CA THR A 148 16.61 7.56 6.04
C THR A 148 15.25 6.85 5.97
N ALA A 149 15.03 6.00 4.95
CA ALA A 149 13.81 5.20 4.86
C ALA A 149 13.78 4.08 5.91
N LYS A 150 12.56 3.70 6.35
CA LYS A 150 12.34 2.62 7.35
C LYS A 150 12.89 1.25 6.90
N VAL A 151 13.08 1.07 5.60
CA VAL A 151 13.95 0.05 5.02
C VAL A 151 14.91 0.83 4.11
N PRO A 152 16.21 0.92 4.42
CA PRO A 152 17.17 1.56 3.54
C PRO A 152 17.24 0.85 2.19
N ILE A 153 17.35 1.63 1.12
CA ILE A 153 17.40 1.16 -0.27
C ILE A 153 18.39 1.99 -1.10
N ILE A 154 18.95 1.37 -2.13
CA ILE A 154 19.60 2.09 -3.25
C ILE A 154 18.57 2.17 -4.37
N ARG A 155 18.43 3.34 -5.00
CA ARG A 155 17.63 3.53 -6.22
C ARG A 155 18.55 3.88 -7.37
N PHE A 156 18.27 3.35 -8.56
CA PHE A 156 18.94 3.71 -9.79
C PHE A 156 18.09 3.32 -11.00
N MET A 157 18.44 3.83 -12.17
CA MET A 157 17.86 3.43 -13.46
C MET A 157 18.79 2.48 -14.20
N ILE A 158 18.22 1.53 -14.95
CA ILE A 158 18.89 0.82 -16.05
C ILE A 158 18.06 1.08 -17.31
N ASN A 159 18.60 1.80 -18.31
CA ASN A 159 17.88 2.15 -19.55
C ASN A 159 16.45 2.71 -19.31
N ASN A 160 16.30 3.59 -18.31
CA ASN A 160 15.01 4.15 -17.82
C ASN A 160 14.10 3.19 -17.03
N VAL A 161 14.46 1.92 -16.81
CA VAL A 161 13.75 1.02 -15.88
C VAL A 161 14.23 1.28 -14.44
N PRO A 162 13.35 1.64 -13.49
CA PRO A 162 13.75 1.86 -12.09
C PRO A 162 14.10 0.56 -11.37
N VAL A 163 15.13 0.60 -10.52
CA VAL A 163 15.57 -0.51 -9.68
C VAL A 163 15.70 -0.05 -8.23
N ASP A 164 14.93 -0.67 -7.34
CA ASP A 164 14.96 -0.45 -5.88
C ASP A 164 15.65 -1.66 -5.22
N LEU A 165 16.92 -1.47 -4.79
CA LEU A 165 17.73 -2.52 -4.17
C LEU A 165 17.74 -2.38 -2.64
N SER A 166 17.11 -3.35 -1.98
CA SER A 166 17.09 -3.55 -0.53
C SER A 166 18.05 -4.65 -0.08
N ALA A 167 18.26 -4.81 1.23
CA ALA A 167 19.08 -5.90 1.79
C ALA A 167 18.48 -6.50 3.07
N THR A 168 18.71 -7.79 3.30
CA THR A 168 18.33 -8.51 4.53
C THR A 168 19.38 -9.51 4.98
N PHE A 169 19.40 -9.79 6.29
CA PHE A 169 20.17 -10.86 6.93
C PHE A 169 19.27 -11.98 7.49
N GLU A 170 18.06 -12.15 6.94
CA GLU A 170 17.21 -13.31 7.24
C GLU A 170 17.75 -14.58 6.56
N ASN A 171 17.88 -15.67 7.34
CA ASN A 171 18.27 -17.00 6.82
C ASN A 171 17.13 -17.70 6.04
N THR A 172 15.91 -17.16 6.13
CA THR A 172 14.71 -17.56 5.39
C THR A 172 14.40 -16.57 4.27
N PRO A 173 13.63 -16.99 3.24
CA PRO A 173 13.24 -16.09 2.17
C PRO A 173 12.46 -14.86 2.63
N PRO A 174 12.65 -13.68 1.99
CA PRO A 174 11.90 -12.48 2.31
C PRO A 174 10.39 -12.69 2.26
N ARG A 175 9.69 -12.16 3.27
CA ARG A 175 8.22 -12.19 3.34
C ARG A 175 7.55 -11.47 2.18
N THR A 176 8.25 -10.54 1.53
CA THR A 176 7.78 -9.85 0.32
C THR A 176 7.66 -10.79 -0.88
N SER A 177 8.53 -11.79 -1.02
CA SER A 177 8.40 -12.82 -2.06
C SER A 177 7.20 -13.75 -1.76
N LEU A 178 6.89 -14.04 -0.49
CA LEU A 178 5.67 -14.76 -0.13
C LEU A 178 4.41 -13.93 -0.43
N ALA A 179 4.43 -12.63 -0.14
CA ALA A 179 3.34 -11.71 -0.48
C ALA A 179 3.08 -11.66 -2.00
N ALA A 180 4.13 -11.67 -2.82
CA ALA A 180 4.00 -11.76 -4.27
C ALA A 180 3.43 -13.11 -4.74
N LYS A 181 3.86 -14.24 -4.16
CA LYS A 181 3.28 -15.57 -4.42
C LYS A 181 1.79 -15.62 -4.04
N TYR A 182 1.40 -14.96 -2.94
CA TYR A 182 0.01 -14.82 -2.51
C TYR A 182 -0.83 -13.99 -3.49
N ILE A 183 -0.28 -12.90 -4.04
CA ILE A 183 -0.93 -12.10 -5.10
C ILE A 183 -1.10 -12.93 -6.38
N ASN A 184 -0.07 -13.67 -6.80
CA ASN A 184 -0.14 -14.55 -7.97
C ASN A 184 -1.27 -15.58 -7.89
N ALA A 185 -1.56 -16.09 -6.69
CA ALA A 185 -2.67 -17.00 -6.46
C ALA A 185 -4.03 -16.38 -6.83
N TYR A 186 -4.30 -15.11 -6.46
CA TYR A 186 -5.53 -14.42 -6.89
C TYR A 186 -5.54 -14.08 -8.38
N CYS A 187 -4.37 -13.76 -8.96
CA CYS A 187 -4.22 -13.52 -10.39
C CYS A 187 -4.42 -14.78 -11.27
N GLN A 188 -4.13 -15.96 -10.73
CA GLN A 188 -4.41 -17.27 -11.32
C GLN A 188 -5.88 -17.66 -11.12
N LEU A 189 -6.47 -17.31 -9.97
CA LEU A 189 -7.84 -17.65 -9.64
C LEU A 189 -8.88 -16.87 -10.44
N ASP A 190 -8.64 -15.58 -10.73
CA ASP A 190 -9.62 -14.74 -11.43
C ASP A 190 -8.98 -13.68 -12.34
N ASP A 191 -9.16 -13.79 -13.66
CA ASP A 191 -8.56 -12.84 -14.61
C ASP A 191 -8.98 -11.38 -14.40
N ARG A 192 -10.21 -11.15 -13.90
CA ARG A 192 -10.74 -9.81 -13.62
C ARG A 192 -9.90 -9.11 -12.55
N PHE A 193 -9.26 -9.86 -11.65
CA PHE A 193 -8.39 -9.33 -10.61
C PHE A 193 -7.19 -8.59 -11.21
N LYS A 194 -6.52 -9.15 -12.21
CA LYS A 194 -5.38 -8.51 -12.90
C LYS A 194 -5.79 -7.18 -13.54
N VAL A 195 -6.94 -7.16 -14.21
CA VAL A 195 -7.52 -5.96 -14.83
C VAL A 195 -7.83 -4.89 -13.79
N LEU A 196 -8.51 -5.26 -12.69
CA LEU A 196 -8.84 -4.38 -11.58
C LEU A 196 -7.61 -3.82 -10.87
N VAL A 197 -6.56 -4.63 -10.65
CA VAL A 197 -5.31 -4.15 -10.04
C VAL A 197 -4.64 -3.11 -10.94
N THR A 198 -4.41 -3.41 -12.23
CA THR A 198 -3.78 -2.46 -13.16
C THR A 198 -4.59 -1.16 -13.25
N PHE A 199 -5.92 -1.28 -13.37
CA PHE A 199 -6.81 -0.13 -13.38
C PHE A 199 -6.69 0.73 -12.09
N LEU A 200 -6.77 0.13 -10.91
CA LEU A 200 -6.67 0.87 -9.64
C LEU A 200 -5.29 1.52 -9.48
N LYS A 201 -4.21 0.82 -9.86
CA LYS A 201 -2.83 1.34 -9.85
C LYS A 201 -2.70 2.60 -10.70
N THR A 202 -3.19 2.56 -11.95
CA THR A 202 -3.16 3.73 -12.85
C THR A 202 -4.08 4.85 -12.38
N TRP A 203 -5.32 4.54 -11.99
CA TRP A 203 -6.33 5.55 -11.64
C TRP A 203 -5.99 6.32 -10.36
N MET A 204 -5.57 5.62 -9.29
CA MET A 204 -5.11 6.25 -8.04
C MET A 204 -3.63 6.67 -8.09
N LYS A 205 -2.99 6.59 -9.26
CA LYS A 205 -1.58 6.93 -9.50
C LYS A 205 -0.62 6.30 -8.48
N SER A 206 -0.82 5.03 -8.13
CA SER A 206 -0.03 4.36 -7.08
C SER A 206 1.35 3.84 -7.56
N GLU A 207 1.78 4.27 -8.75
CA GLU A 207 3.08 4.06 -9.37
C GLU A 207 3.56 5.44 -9.86
N GLY A 208 4.80 5.84 -9.55
CA GLY A 208 5.35 7.16 -9.93
C GLY A 208 6.27 7.78 -8.87
N SER A 209 6.56 9.09 -8.99
CA SER A 209 7.42 9.81 -8.03
C SER A 209 6.77 9.89 -6.64
N ALA A 210 7.42 9.28 -5.65
CA ALA A 210 6.88 9.01 -4.32
C ALA A 210 6.61 10.24 -3.43
N GLU A 211 7.02 11.44 -3.86
CA GLU A 211 7.08 12.61 -2.98
C GLU A 211 5.70 13.17 -2.63
N ASP A 212 4.73 13.12 -3.55
CA ASP A 212 3.36 13.63 -3.35
C ASP A 212 2.29 12.53 -3.29
N HIS A 213 2.16 11.70 -4.33
CA HIS A 213 0.96 10.87 -4.54
C HIS A 213 0.67 9.84 -3.41
N LEU A 214 1.72 9.31 -2.77
CA LEU A 214 1.61 8.32 -1.68
C LEU A 214 1.04 8.88 -0.37
N ARG A 215 0.84 10.21 -0.27
CA ARG A 215 0.21 10.88 0.87
C ARG A 215 -1.31 10.81 0.79
N ASP A 216 -1.84 10.92 -0.42
CA ASP A 216 -3.27 11.04 -0.73
C ASP A 216 -3.92 9.66 -0.95
N PHE A 217 -3.21 8.77 -1.64
CA PHE A 217 -3.67 7.41 -1.96
C PHE A 217 -2.73 6.35 -1.36
N PRO A 218 -3.26 5.16 -1.00
CA PRO A 218 -2.43 4.02 -0.61
C PRO A 218 -1.48 3.57 -1.74
N ASN A 219 -0.31 3.06 -1.36
CA ASN A 219 0.63 2.43 -2.30
C ASN A 219 0.00 1.22 -3.01
N SER A 220 0.56 0.85 -4.17
CA SER A 220 0.07 -0.24 -5.05
C SER A 220 -0.23 -1.55 -4.29
N TYR A 221 0.70 -2.00 -3.45
CA TYR A 221 0.52 -3.20 -2.61
C TYR A 221 -0.67 -3.07 -1.64
N SER A 222 -0.87 -1.90 -1.03
CA SER A 222 -2.04 -1.65 -0.16
C SER A 222 -3.36 -1.64 -0.93
N LEU A 223 -3.39 -1.11 -2.16
CA LEU A 223 -4.57 -1.18 -3.03
C LEU A 223 -4.89 -2.62 -3.43
N ILE A 224 -3.86 -3.42 -3.74
CA ILE A 224 -4.01 -4.86 -4.03
C ILE A 224 -4.58 -5.61 -2.83
N LEU A 225 -4.10 -5.35 -1.61
CA LEU A 225 -4.66 -5.96 -0.39
C LEU A 225 -6.11 -5.53 -0.15
N LEU A 226 -6.46 -4.25 -0.33
CA LEU A 226 -7.85 -3.78 -0.22
C LEU A 226 -8.77 -4.43 -1.28
N LEU A 227 -8.26 -4.68 -2.48
CA LEU A 227 -9.00 -5.41 -3.52
C LEU A 227 -9.21 -6.88 -3.15
N ILE A 228 -8.16 -7.57 -2.68
CA ILE A 228 -8.28 -8.95 -2.16
C ILE A 228 -9.33 -8.98 -1.03
N HIS A 229 -9.22 -8.08 -0.06
CA HIS A 229 -10.11 -8.01 1.09
C HIS A 229 -11.58 -7.80 0.68
N VAL A 230 -11.89 -6.88 -0.23
CA VAL A 230 -13.30 -6.64 -0.62
C VAL A 230 -13.88 -7.83 -1.40
N LEU A 231 -13.07 -8.51 -2.21
CA LEU A 231 -13.47 -9.71 -2.93
C LEU A 231 -13.66 -10.92 -1.99
N GLN A 232 -12.86 -11.03 -0.92
CA GLN A 232 -13.07 -11.99 0.19
C GLN A 232 -14.31 -11.63 1.02
N TRP A 233 -14.55 -10.33 1.24
CA TRP A 233 -15.64 -9.82 2.07
C TRP A 233 -17.01 -10.17 1.47
N TYR A 234 -17.16 -10.00 0.15
CA TYR A 234 -18.34 -10.41 -0.61
C TYR A 234 -18.32 -11.90 -1.07
N ASN A 235 -17.41 -12.74 -0.56
CA ASN A 235 -17.27 -14.18 -0.90
C ASN A 235 -17.09 -14.47 -2.42
N ILE A 236 -16.57 -13.49 -3.16
CA ILE A 236 -16.27 -13.63 -4.59
C ILE A 236 -15.06 -14.55 -4.74
N VAL A 237 -13.95 -14.24 -4.06
CA VAL A 237 -12.78 -15.13 -3.89
C VAL A 237 -12.75 -15.72 -2.47
N PRO A 238 -12.16 -16.91 -2.25
CA PRO A 238 -11.92 -17.44 -0.91
C PRO A 238 -10.78 -16.69 -0.20
N ASN A 239 -10.68 -16.83 1.12
CA ASN A 239 -9.48 -16.41 1.84
C ASN A 239 -8.38 -17.47 1.72
N LEU A 240 -7.47 -17.29 0.75
CA LEU A 240 -6.40 -18.26 0.47
C LEU A 240 -5.43 -18.46 1.64
N HIS A 241 -5.26 -17.47 2.54
CA HIS A 241 -4.40 -17.65 3.72
C HIS A 241 -4.97 -18.68 4.71
N GLU A 242 -6.29 -18.80 4.80
CA GLU A 242 -6.96 -19.83 5.61
C GLU A 242 -7.08 -21.15 4.85
N THR A 243 -7.59 -21.11 3.60
CA THR A 243 -7.91 -22.33 2.85
C THR A 243 -6.71 -23.07 2.28
N HIS A 244 -5.56 -22.40 2.13
CA HIS A 244 -4.31 -22.94 1.61
C HIS A 244 -3.15 -22.55 2.54
N THR A 245 -3.28 -22.97 3.82
CA THR A 245 -2.35 -22.59 4.90
C THR A 245 -0.93 -23.12 4.63
N GLU A 246 -0.80 -24.30 4.03
CA GLU A 246 0.46 -24.92 3.59
C GLU A 246 1.21 -24.12 2.51
N LEU A 247 0.49 -23.52 1.54
CA LEU A 247 1.09 -22.65 0.52
C LEU A 247 1.45 -21.26 1.05
N PHE A 248 0.58 -20.67 1.88
CA PHE A 248 0.62 -19.22 2.16
C PHE A 248 0.95 -18.82 3.60
N HIS A 249 1.06 -19.74 4.57
CA HIS A 249 1.47 -19.40 5.92
C HIS A 249 3.00 -19.44 6.08
N HIS A 250 3.60 -18.31 6.48
CA HIS A 250 5.06 -18.09 6.55
C HIS A 250 5.88 -19.22 7.23
N LYS A 251 5.31 -19.92 8.23
CA LYS A 251 5.95 -21.08 8.90
C LYS A 251 6.40 -22.22 7.95
N TYR A 252 5.80 -22.33 6.77
CA TYR A 252 6.17 -23.30 5.73
C TYR A 252 7.12 -22.71 4.66
N PHE A 253 7.14 -21.39 4.50
CA PHE A 253 7.95 -20.67 3.49
C PHE A 253 9.43 -20.53 3.91
N LYS A 254 10.08 -21.67 4.15
CA LYS A 254 11.46 -21.76 4.66
C LYS A 254 12.50 -22.08 3.58
N SER A 255 12.09 -22.73 2.49
CA SER A 255 12.98 -23.11 1.39
C SER A 255 13.13 -21.98 0.37
N TRP A 256 14.37 -21.64 0.02
CA TRP A 256 14.66 -20.60 -0.97
C TRP A 256 14.14 -20.88 -2.37
N LYS A 257 13.93 -22.16 -2.73
CA LYS A 257 13.25 -22.54 -3.98
C LYS A 257 11.82 -21.99 -4.08
N LEU A 258 11.15 -21.75 -2.95
CA LEU A 258 9.79 -21.22 -2.90
C LEU A 258 9.73 -19.70 -3.19
N ALA A 259 10.87 -19.01 -3.23
CA ALA A 259 11.01 -17.58 -3.54
C ALA A 259 11.81 -17.32 -4.84
N GLU A 260 12.16 -18.37 -5.57
CA GLU A 260 12.63 -18.28 -6.95
C GLU A 260 11.38 -18.12 -7.85
N VAL A 261 11.41 -17.23 -8.85
CA VAL A 261 10.23 -16.86 -9.66
C VAL A 261 9.96 -17.92 -10.74
N SER A 262 9.63 -19.13 -10.29
CA SER A 262 9.35 -20.31 -11.11
C SER A 262 7.87 -20.35 -11.55
N HIS A 263 7.53 -21.37 -12.34
CA HIS A 263 6.13 -21.68 -12.66
C HIS A 263 5.28 -21.85 -11.39
N GLU A 264 5.76 -22.58 -10.38
CA GLU A 264 5.08 -22.78 -9.08
C GLU A 264 4.97 -21.51 -8.22
N PHE A 265 5.70 -20.45 -8.55
CA PHE A 265 5.62 -19.14 -7.91
C PHE A 265 4.59 -18.23 -8.60
N LYS A 266 4.53 -18.28 -9.93
CA LYS A 266 3.55 -17.54 -10.75
C LYS A 266 2.18 -18.24 -10.80
N TYR A 267 2.11 -19.56 -10.61
CA TYR A 267 0.89 -20.37 -10.65
C TYR A 267 0.84 -21.35 -9.45
N PRO A 268 0.62 -20.84 -8.22
CA PRO A 268 0.71 -21.64 -7.00
C PRO A 268 -0.50 -22.53 -6.68
N LEU A 269 -1.66 -22.33 -7.30
CA LEU A 269 -2.89 -23.09 -7.05
C LEU A 269 -3.04 -24.26 -8.03
N ASP A 270 -3.72 -25.31 -7.60
CA ASP A 270 -4.04 -26.48 -8.43
C ASP A 270 -5.27 -26.27 -9.33
N GLU A 271 -5.44 -27.16 -10.31
CA GLU A 271 -6.51 -27.07 -11.31
C GLU A 271 -7.91 -27.25 -10.71
N ASN A 272 -8.09 -28.07 -9.66
CA ASN A 272 -9.41 -28.26 -9.05
C ASN A 272 -9.84 -27.00 -8.30
N THR A 273 -8.91 -26.34 -7.60
CA THR A 273 -9.17 -25.05 -6.94
C THR A 273 -9.65 -23.99 -7.95
N ILE A 274 -8.99 -23.89 -9.11
CA ILE A 274 -9.37 -22.98 -10.19
C ILE A 274 -10.73 -23.39 -10.80
N ALA A 275 -10.95 -24.68 -11.06
CA ALA A 275 -12.19 -25.20 -11.61
C ALA A 275 -13.39 -25.05 -10.67
N MET A 276 -13.20 -25.14 -9.35
CA MET A 276 -14.23 -24.87 -8.35
C MET A 276 -14.60 -23.39 -8.30
N HIS A 277 -13.62 -22.48 -8.34
CA HIS A 277 -13.90 -21.04 -8.38
C HIS A 277 -14.56 -20.62 -9.70
N ASN A 278 -14.15 -21.17 -10.83
CA ASN A 278 -14.76 -20.91 -12.14
C ASN A 278 -16.24 -21.38 -12.24
N LYS A 279 -16.71 -22.27 -11.36
CA LYS A 279 -18.11 -22.68 -11.27
C LYS A 279 -18.98 -21.77 -10.39
N LYS A 280 -18.42 -20.76 -9.72
CA LYS A 280 -19.21 -19.82 -8.90
C LYS A 280 -20.00 -18.84 -9.78
N GLU A 281 -21.27 -18.60 -9.41
CA GLU A 281 -22.09 -17.53 -10.00
C GLU A 281 -21.44 -16.14 -9.93
N THR A 282 -20.61 -15.88 -8.92
CA THR A 282 -19.84 -14.62 -8.78
C THR A 282 -18.80 -14.39 -9.90
N ARG A 283 -18.53 -15.38 -10.76
CA ARG A 283 -17.75 -15.23 -12.01
C ARG A 283 -18.49 -14.42 -13.08
N LYS A 284 -19.82 -14.36 -13.03
CA LYS A 284 -20.67 -13.61 -13.98
C LYS A 284 -20.66 -12.09 -13.76
N LEU A 285 -20.09 -11.61 -12.65
CA LEU A 285 -19.95 -10.17 -12.37
C LEU A 285 -18.95 -9.51 -13.34
N SER A 286 -19.29 -8.34 -13.87
CA SER A 286 -18.38 -7.54 -14.71
C SER A 286 -17.31 -6.82 -13.89
N ILE A 287 -16.27 -6.31 -14.56
CA ILE A 287 -15.22 -5.53 -13.91
C ILE A 287 -15.79 -4.25 -13.29
N VAL A 288 -16.80 -3.64 -13.93
CA VAL A 288 -17.50 -2.45 -13.40
C VAL A 288 -18.32 -2.80 -12.15
N GLN A 289 -19.02 -3.93 -12.12
CA GLN A 289 -19.75 -4.41 -10.93
C GLN A 289 -18.80 -4.72 -9.75
N LEU A 290 -17.64 -5.32 -10.01
CA LEU A 290 -16.62 -5.56 -8.97
C LEU A 290 -15.99 -4.25 -8.45
N LEU A 291 -15.75 -3.29 -9.35
CA LEU A 291 -15.23 -1.98 -9.01
C LEU A 291 -16.25 -1.13 -8.23
N TYR A 292 -17.55 -1.30 -8.51
CA TYR A 292 -18.62 -0.72 -7.69
C TYR A 292 -18.61 -1.25 -6.25
N LEU A 293 -18.38 -2.56 -6.06
CA LEU A 293 -18.26 -3.17 -4.73
C LEU A 293 -17.05 -2.61 -3.97
N PHE A 294 -15.90 -2.43 -4.64
CA PHE A 294 -14.74 -1.74 -4.07
C PHE A 294 -15.08 -0.30 -3.67
N ALA A 295 -15.78 0.44 -4.53
CA ALA A 295 -16.21 1.81 -4.24
C ALA A 295 -17.19 1.89 -3.07
N CYS A 296 -18.20 1.02 -3.02
CA CYS A 296 -19.16 0.99 -1.91
C CYS A 296 -18.51 0.63 -0.57
N GLN A 297 -17.50 -0.25 -0.56
CA GLN A 297 -16.85 -0.66 0.68
C GLN A 297 -15.90 0.40 1.27
N TYR A 298 -15.25 1.22 0.42
CA TYR A 298 -14.21 2.16 0.85
C TYR A 298 -14.50 3.65 0.57
N SER A 299 -15.70 3.99 0.09
CA SER A 299 -16.18 5.38 0.06
C SER A 299 -16.76 5.85 1.40
N GLU A 300 -17.20 4.93 2.27
CA GLU A 300 -17.80 5.25 3.56
C GLU A 300 -16.74 5.65 4.59
N GLU A 301 -16.67 6.95 4.88
CA GLU A 301 -15.69 7.55 5.81
C GLU A 301 -15.73 6.92 7.20
N SER A 302 -16.92 6.57 7.70
CA SER A 302 -17.10 5.90 9.00
C SER A 302 -16.47 4.50 9.04
N ILE A 303 -16.56 3.73 7.96
CA ILE A 303 -15.90 2.42 7.86
C ILE A 303 -14.38 2.63 7.87
N MET A 304 -13.91 3.59 7.06
CA MET A 304 -12.48 3.92 6.94
C MET A 304 -11.88 4.49 8.23
N MET A 305 -12.64 5.23 9.05
CA MET A 305 -12.17 5.78 10.33
C MET A 305 -12.16 4.77 11.48
N TYR A 306 -13.23 3.97 11.62
CA TYR A 306 -13.46 3.16 12.83
C TYR A 306 -13.05 1.69 12.70
N TYR A 307 -12.76 1.19 11.49
CA TYR A 307 -12.46 -0.22 11.26
C TYR A 307 -11.11 -0.46 10.57
N ARG A 308 -10.58 -1.67 10.74
CA ARG A 308 -9.40 -2.18 10.04
C ARG A 308 -9.77 -3.40 9.21
N PHE A 309 -9.07 -3.55 8.09
CA PHE A 309 -9.32 -4.62 7.11
C PHE A 309 -8.32 -5.75 7.35
N ASN A 310 -8.78 -6.90 7.84
CA ASN A 310 -7.88 -7.98 8.26
C ASN A 310 -7.72 -9.03 7.17
N MET A 311 -6.51 -9.09 6.59
CA MET A 311 -6.17 -9.99 5.48
C MET A 311 -6.03 -11.46 5.90
N LYS A 312 -5.93 -11.74 7.21
CA LYS A 312 -5.70 -13.10 7.72
C LYS A 312 -6.98 -13.93 7.79
N ASN A 313 -8.12 -13.29 8.07
CA ASN A 313 -9.45 -13.87 8.20
C ASN A 313 -10.49 -13.27 7.22
N GLY A 314 -10.10 -12.29 6.41
CA GLY A 314 -11.00 -11.59 5.49
C GLY A 314 -12.15 -10.87 6.19
N MET A 315 -11.90 -10.28 7.37
CA MET A 315 -12.92 -9.61 8.21
C MET A 315 -12.65 -8.10 8.40
N ILE A 316 -13.75 -7.36 8.59
CA ILE A 316 -13.73 -5.95 9.01
C ILE A 316 -13.89 -5.88 10.53
N GLU A 317 -12.87 -5.39 11.22
CA GLU A 317 -12.76 -5.38 12.69
C GLU A 317 -12.72 -3.94 13.23
N GLY A 318 -13.45 -3.66 14.31
CA GLY A 318 -13.43 -2.35 14.97
C GLY A 318 -12.08 -2.05 15.64
N ARG A 319 -11.56 -0.84 15.43
CA ARG A 319 -10.29 -0.38 16.01
C ARG A 319 -10.41 -0.21 17.53
N SER A 320 -9.39 -0.64 18.27
CA SER A 320 -9.31 -0.49 19.74
C SER A 320 -8.38 0.63 20.21
N GLN A 321 -7.76 1.34 19.27
CA GLN A 321 -6.74 2.36 19.52
C GLN A 321 -6.69 3.35 18.33
N LYS A 322 -5.93 4.44 18.46
CA LYS A 322 -5.68 5.36 17.35
C LYS A 322 -4.69 4.74 16.36
N GLU A 323 -5.19 4.27 15.22
CA GLU A 323 -4.40 3.68 14.14
C GLU A 323 -4.23 4.67 12.96
N ASN A 324 -3.71 4.21 11.81
CA ASN A 324 -3.56 5.07 10.63
C ASN A 324 -4.92 5.30 9.95
N PRO A 325 -5.10 6.37 9.15
CA PRO A 325 -6.36 6.67 8.48
C PRO A 325 -6.90 5.45 7.70
N VAL A 326 -6.10 4.91 6.78
CA VAL A 326 -6.29 3.56 6.23
C VAL A 326 -5.47 2.57 7.05
N THR A 327 -6.11 1.55 7.64
CA THR A 327 -5.41 0.48 8.37
C THR A 327 -5.80 -0.91 7.88
N ILE A 328 -4.78 -1.66 7.43
CA ILE A 328 -4.87 -3.03 6.94
C ILE A 328 -4.03 -3.91 7.88
N VAL A 329 -4.57 -5.05 8.33
CA VAL A 329 -3.80 -6.08 9.05
C VAL A 329 -3.26 -7.05 8.01
N ASP A 330 -2.02 -6.83 7.60
CA ASP A 330 -1.29 -7.64 6.63
C ASP A 330 -1.02 -9.06 7.18
N VAL A 331 -0.95 -10.05 6.27
CA VAL A 331 -0.66 -11.46 6.60
C VAL A 331 0.81 -11.63 7.04
N TYR A 332 1.71 -10.84 6.47
CA TYR A 332 3.15 -11.03 6.41
C TYR A 332 3.96 -9.92 7.08
N ASP A 333 3.62 -8.65 6.82
CA ASP A 333 4.14 -7.51 7.58
C ASP A 333 3.40 -7.40 8.93
N THR A 334 4.12 -7.06 10.00
CA THR A 334 3.50 -6.73 11.30
C THR A 334 3.03 -5.27 11.37
N ARG A 335 3.40 -4.46 10.38
CA ARG A 335 3.12 -3.03 10.26
C ARG A 335 2.05 -2.83 9.19
N ASN A 336 1.11 -1.91 9.43
CA ASN A 336 0.15 -1.49 8.41
C ASN A 336 0.86 -1.12 7.08
N PRO A 337 0.54 -1.74 5.93
CA PRO A 337 1.13 -1.39 4.64
C PRO A 337 0.63 -0.04 4.12
N ALA A 338 -0.62 0.34 4.45
CA ALA A 338 -1.24 1.59 4.00
C ALA A 338 -0.77 2.85 4.76
N ARG A 339 0.20 2.72 5.67
CA ARG A 339 0.79 3.78 6.52
C ARG A 339 1.38 5.00 5.79
N SER A 340 1.48 4.97 4.46
CA SER A 340 1.88 6.14 3.66
C SER A 340 0.74 7.15 3.52
N ALA A 341 -0.50 6.66 3.36
CA ALA A 341 -1.70 7.48 3.21
C ALA A 341 -1.98 8.24 4.52
N ARG A 342 -1.85 9.57 4.47
CA ARG A 342 -2.01 10.48 5.61
C ARG A 342 -3.43 11.00 5.78
N SER A 343 -4.27 10.77 4.77
CA SER A 343 -5.69 11.10 4.75
C SER A 343 -6.50 9.91 4.22
N ILE A 344 -7.82 9.98 4.39
CA ILE A 344 -8.78 9.15 3.65
C ILE A 344 -9.59 9.97 2.64
N LEU A 345 -9.54 11.31 2.71
CA LEU A 345 -10.43 12.23 1.97
C LEU A 345 -10.38 12.03 0.45
N ASP A 346 -9.17 11.91 -0.12
CA ASP A 346 -9.00 11.70 -1.55
C ASP A 346 -9.50 10.33 -2.01
N MET A 347 -9.28 9.29 -1.21
CA MET A 347 -9.77 7.95 -1.50
C MET A 347 -11.30 7.86 -1.36
N THR A 348 -11.88 8.33 -0.25
CA THR A 348 -13.33 8.28 -0.01
C THR A 348 -14.09 9.20 -0.97
N GLY A 349 -13.56 10.40 -1.23
CA GLY A 349 -14.09 11.35 -2.21
C GLY A 349 -14.07 10.80 -3.64
N SER A 350 -12.92 10.25 -4.08
CA SER A 350 -12.80 9.63 -5.41
C SER A 350 -13.77 8.47 -5.59
N LEU A 351 -13.86 7.58 -4.60
CA LEU A 351 -14.77 6.42 -4.65
C LEU A 351 -16.25 6.82 -4.52
N THR A 352 -16.57 7.90 -3.81
CA THR A 352 -17.93 8.46 -3.78
C THR A 352 -18.36 8.96 -5.16
N TYR A 353 -17.46 9.63 -5.88
CA TYR A 353 -17.75 10.12 -7.24
C TYR A 353 -17.81 8.96 -8.25
N LEU A 354 -16.96 7.94 -8.09
CA LEU A 354 -17.03 6.71 -8.87
C LEU A 354 -18.37 5.99 -8.69
N ARG A 355 -18.83 5.83 -7.43
CA ARG A 355 -20.14 5.26 -7.09
C ARG A 355 -21.28 6.03 -7.75
N ARG A 356 -21.26 7.38 -7.71
CA ARG A 356 -22.25 8.24 -8.39
C ARG A 356 -22.23 8.06 -9.91
N LEU A 357 -21.04 7.97 -10.52
CA LEU A 357 -20.89 7.77 -11.98
C LEU A 357 -21.47 6.43 -12.44
N PHE A 358 -21.37 5.36 -11.64
CA PHE A 358 -21.94 4.06 -12.00
C PHE A 358 -23.46 3.98 -11.79
N LEU A 359 -24.02 4.80 -10.90
CA LEU A 359 -25.47 4.93 -10.69
C LEU A 359 -26.15 5.92 -11.65
N ALA A 360 -25.38 6.71 -12.38
CA ALA A 360 -25.85 7.56 -13.47
C ALA A 360 -24.94 7.42 -14.72
N PRO A 361 -25.01 6.27 -15.43
CA PRO A 361 -24.20 6.02 -16.62
C PRO A 361 -24.50 7.04 -17.72
N ARG A 362 -23.45 7.50 -18.42
CA ARG A 362 -23.53 8.53 -19.46
C ARG A 362 -22.31 8.45 -20.39
N ASP A 363 -22.35 9.15 -21.52
CA ASP A 363 -21.23 9.21 -22.45
C ASP A 363 -19.88 9.57 -21.80
N ASN A 364 -18.80 9.04 -22.36
CA ASN A 364 -17.42 9.26 -21.94
C ASN A 364 -17.09 8.86 -20.48
N MET A 365 -17.77 7.83 -19.92
CA MET A 365 -17.54 7.35 -18.54
C MET A 365 -16.05 7.17 -18.20
N PHE A 366 -15.26 6.56 -19.08
CA PHE A 366 -13.83 6.29 -18.81
C PHE A 366 -13.01 7.57 -18.68
N ALA A 367 -13.21 8.57 -19.56
CA ALA A 367 -12.54 9.86 -19.48
C ALA A 367 -12.96 10.66 -18.24
N LEU A 368 -14.27 10.65 -17.92
CA LEU A 368 -14.81 11.26 -16.70
C LEU A 368 -14.26 10.60 -15.43
N LEU A 369 -14.10 9.28 -15.43
CA LEU A 369 -13.52 8.51 -14.35
C LEU A 369 -12.07 8.92 -14.12
N MET A 370 -11.25 8.91 -15.17
CA MET A 370 -9.82 9.23 -15.07
C MET A 370 -9.58 10.68 -14.62
N LYS A 371 -10.52 11.59 -14.85
CA LYS A 371 -10.51 12.96 -14.31
C LYS A 371 -10.72 13.03 -12.79
N ILE A 372 -11.41 12.08 -12.14
CA ILE A 372 -11.77 12.16 -10.71
C ILE A 372 -10.55 12.37 -9.81
N THR A 373 -9.48 11.60 -10.00
CA THR A 373 -8.24 11.66 -9.19
C THR A 373 -7.27 12.74 -9.65
N VAL A 374 -7.60 13.49 -10.71
CA VAL A 374 -6.78 14.57 -11.28
C VAL A 374 -7.39 15.95 -10.95
N GLU A 375 -8.68 16.11 -11.22
CA GLU A 375 -9.44 17.35 -11.00
C GLU A 375 -10.01 17.45 -9.58
N LYS A 376 -9.91 16.37 -8.79
CA LYS A 376 -10.40 16.23 -7.41
C LYS A 376 -11.77 16.88 -7.16
N PRO A 377 -12.83 16.60 -7.96
CA PRO A 377 -14.09 17.34 -7.95
C PRO A 377 -14.96 17.08 -6.69
N TYR A 378 -14.46 16.25 -5.77
CA TYR A 378 -15.00 16.01 -4.43
C TYR A 378 -14.49 17.01 -3.38
N LEU A 379 -13.43 17.77 -3.67
CA LEU A 379 -12.96 18.85 -2.81
C LEU A 379 -13.77 20.14 -3.08
N PRO A 380 -14.08 20.95 -2.05
CA PRO A 380 -14.77 22.22 -2.24
C PRO A 380 -13.88 23.22 -3.00
N GLN A 381 -14.25 23.53 -4.24
CA GLN A 381 -13.45 24.35 -5.18
C GLN A 381 -13.20 25.81 -4.75
N ASN A 382 -13.69 26.25 -3.59
CA ASN A 382 -13.57 27.61 -3.07
C ASN A 382 -13.14 27.67 -1.59
N ALA A 383 -12.28 26.74 -1.15
CA ALA A 383 -11.59 26.83 0.15
C ALA A 383 -10.45 27.88 0.13
N PHE A 384 -10.83 29.15 -0.07
CA PHE A 384 -10.03 30.39 0.00
C PHE A 384 -8.97 30.65 -1.08
N PRO A 385 -9.12 31.82 -1.76
CA PRO A 385 -8.03 32.76 -2.00
C PRO A 385 -8.26 34.04 -1.18
N TYR A 386 -8.23 33.94 0.15
CA TYR A 386 -8.13 35.12 1.04
C TYR A 386 -6.68 35.23 1.55
N PRO A 387 -6.11 36.44 1.65
CA PRO A 387 -4.76 36.61 2.16
C PRO A 387 -4.69 36.28 3.66
N MET A 388 -3.87 35.29 4.01
CA MET A 388 -3.58 34.91 5.41
C MET A 388 -2.80 36.02 6.12
N ASN A 389 -3.51 36.94 6.77
CA ASN A 389 -2.95 37.96 7.65
C ASN A 389 -3.48 37.79 9.08
N GLY A 390 -2.71 37.09 9.91
CA GLY A 390 -2.84 37.14 11.38
C GLY A 390 -3.68 36.03 12.04
N ALA A 391 -3.12 35.53 13.16
CA ALA A 391 -3.73 34.65 14.17
C ALA A 391 -4.13 33.22 13.76
N ALA A 392 -4.04 32.31 14.73
CA ALA A 392 -4.38 30.90 14.57
C ALA A 392 -5.88 30.65 14.82
N SER A 393 -6.46 29.69 14.09
CA SER A 393 -7.84 29.24 14.28
C SER A 393 -7.89 27.75 14.61
N MET A 394 -8.58 27.38 15.69
CA MET A 394 -8.97 26.00 15.97
C MET A 394 -10.12 25.60 15.04
N TYR A 395 -9.91 24.58 14.21
CA TYR A 395 -11.01 23.97 13.46
C TYR A 395 -11.89 23.10 14.37
N GLN A 396 -12.96 23.70 14.91
CA GLN A 396 -14.15 22.92 15.29
C GLN A 396 -14.88 22.51 14.01
N ILE A 397 -14.97 21.20 13.76
CA ILE A 397 -15.68 20.65 12.60
C ILE A 397 -17.17 20.55 12.96
N GLY A 398 -18.00 21.41 12.37
CA GLY A 398 -19.45 21.31 12.49
C GLY A 398 -20.00 20.09 11.74
N HIS A 399 -20.92 19.34 12.36
CA HIS A 399 -21.61 18.25 11.70
C HIS A 399 -22.55 18.77 10.59
N PHE A 400 -22.19 18.49 9.33
CA PHE A 400 -23.17 18.47 8.25
C PHE A 400 -23.88 17.11 8.23
N GLY A 401 -25.22 17.14 8.30
CA GLY A 401 -26.04 15.93 8.33
C GLY A 401 -26.01 15.17 7.00
N SER A 402 -25.60 13.91 7.04
CA SER A 402 -25.79 12.97 5.93
C SER A 402 -27.23 12.43 5.90
N PRO A 403 -27.81 12.13 4.72
CA PRO A 403 -29.11 11.47 4.64
C PRO A 403 -29.04 10.07 5.27
N GLN A 404 -29.82 9.83 6.33
CA GLN A 404 -29.91 8.51 6.96
C GLN A 404 -30.69 7.54 6.06
N PHE A 405 -29.99 6.67 5.34
CA PHE A 405 -30.58 5.42 4.88
C PHE A 405 -30.61 4.42 6.04
N MET A 406 -31.81 4.15 6.54
CA MET A 406 -32.02 3.23 7.65
C MET A 406 -31.68 1.78 7.25
N TYR A 407 -30.70 1.17 7.91
CA TYR A 407 -30.78 -0.27 8.18
C TYR A 407 -31.76 -0.47 9.34
N GLN A 408 -33.03 -0.72 9.04
CA GLN A 408 -33.98 -1.12 10.07
C GLN A 408 -33.64 -2.54 10.58
N GLN A 409 -33.26 -2.63 11.85
CA GLN A 409 -33.18 -3.88 12.60
C GLN A 409 -34.39 -3.95 13.55
N PRO A 410 -35.11 -5.08 13.65
CA PRO A 410 -36.26 -5.19 14.54
C PRO A 410 -35.84 -5.11 16.02
N TRP A 411 -36.50 -4.23 16.78
CA TRP A 411 -36.33 -4.16 18.23
C TRP A 411 -37.12 -5.28 18.92
N PHE A 412 -36.43 -6.11 19.71
CA PHE A 412 -37.10 -6.83 20.79
C PHE A 412 -37.40 -5.84 21.92
N GLN A 413 -38.69 -5.69 22.25
CA GLN A 413 -39.07 -5.06 23.50
C GLN A 413 -38.74 -6.01 24.66
N ASN A 414 -38.06 -5.50 25.68
CA ASN A 414 -38.16 -6.08 27.02
C ASN A 414 -38.05 -4.96 28.05
N SER A 415 -39.11 -4.74 28.80
CA SER A 415 -39.24 -3.61 29.71
C SER A 415 -38.60 -3.91 31.07
N SER A 416 -37.81 -2.98 31.58
CA SER A 416 -37.54 -2.87 33.01
C SER A 416 -37.55 -1.40 33.41
N VAL A 417 -38.35 -1.09 34.44
CA VAL A 417 -38.59 0.28 34.90
C VAL A 417 -37.71 0.54 36.12
N TRP A 418 -36.89 1.59 36.07
CA TRP A 418 -36.26 2.18 37.25
C TRP A 418 -36.31 3.70 37.17
N ASN A 419 -36.94 4.33 38.15
CA ASN A 419 -36.95 5.77 38.34
C ASN A 419 -35.61 6.24 38.95
N ASN A 420 -35.20 7.47 38.65
CA ASN A 420 -35.00 8.42 39.76
C ASN A 420 -35.12 9.89 39.31
N GLN A 421 -35.46 10.77 40.25
CA GLN A 421 -35.55 12.22 40.08
C GLN A 421 -34.43 12.89 40.88
N ASN A 422 -33.92 14.06 40.44
CA ASN A 422 -33.93 15.31 41.23
C ASN A 422 -33.16 16.48 40.58
N ASN A 423 -33.72 17.68 40.78
CA ASN A 423 -33.18 19.04 41.01
C ASN A 423 -31.66 19.30 40.97
N GLY A 424 -31.16 20.51 40.66
CA GLY A 424 -31.82 21.80 40.33
C GLY A 424 -30.90 23.03 40.63
N GLY A 425 -31.33 24.25 40.24
CA GLY A 425 -30.61 25.54 40.45
C GLY A 425 -30.11 26.17 39.13
N GLN A 426 -30.52 27.39 38.72
CA GLN A 426 -30.18 28.75 39.21
C GLN A 426 -28.75 29.23 38.85
N GLN A 427 -28.45 30.52 38.60
CA GLN A 427 -29.15 31.66 37.94
C GLN A 427 -28.15 32.86 37.89
N GLY A 428 -28.37 33.87 37.02
CA GLY A 428 -27.64 35.15 37.01
C GLY A 428 -26.83 35.43 35.72
N THR A 429 -27.02 36.51 34.95
CA THR A 429 -26.82 37.97 35.19
C THR A 429 -25.34 38.39 35.23
N SER A 430 -24.87 39.44 34.54
CA SER A 430 -25.52 40.45 33.67
C SER A 430 -24.48 41.35 32.98
N ASN A 431 -24.93 42.20 32.03
CA ASN A 431 -24.32 43.49 31.63
C ASN A 431 -22.99 43.48 30.86
N GLN A 432 -22.61 44.55 30.14
CA GLN A 432 -23.35 45.48 29.24
C GLN A 432 -22.33 46.41 28.56
N ASN A 433 -22.58 46.80 27.29
CA ASN A 433 -22.08 48.02 26.63
C ASN A 433 -20.55 48.20 26.46
N ALA A 434 -20.04 49.06 25.56
CA ALA A 434 -20.52 49.50 24.24
C ALA A 434 -19.40 50.33 23.55
N ASN A 435 -19.44 50.46 22.22
CA ASN A 435 -19.04 51.67 21.46
C ASN A 435 -17.56 52.15 21.49
N ASN A 436 -17.04 52.90 20.50
CA ASN A 436 -17.33 52.98 19.06
C ASN A 436 -16.18 53.69 18.32
N HIS A 437 -15.99 53.39 17.03
CA HIS A 437 -15.28 54.23 16.04
C HIS A 437 -13.76 54.47 16.31
N SER A 438 -12.95 55.05 15.41
CA SER A 438 -13.19 55.64 14.08
C SER A 438 -12.17 55.20 13.02
N ASN A 439 -12.48 55.47 11.75
CA ASN A 439 -11.79 55.01 10.53
C ASN A 439 -10.86 56.11 9.93
N LYS A 440 -10.15 55.81 8.82
CA LYS A 440 -9.42 56.68 7.86
C LYS A 440 -7.93 56.97 8.14
N GLN A 441 -7.05 57.24 7.15
CA GLN A 441 -7.04 56.95 5.69
C GLN A 441 -5.60 56.98 5.10
N TYR A 442 -5.34 56.10 4.13
CA TYR A 442 -4.46 56.21 2.94
C TYR A 442 -3.48 57.40 2.74
N VAL A 443 -2.21 57.08 2.45
CA VAL A 443 -1.46 57.53 1.23
C VAL A 443 -0.50 56.41 0.80
N GLN A 444 -0.33 56.16 -0.51
CA GLN A 444 0.77 55.33 -1.05
C GLN A 444 1.18 55.83 -2.45
N TYR A 445 2.49 55.86 -2.74
CA TYR A 445 3.07 56.19 -4.04
C TYR A 445 3.96 55.03 -4.54
N MET A 446 4.07 54.87 -5.87
CA MET A 446 5.10 54.07 -6.54
C MET A 446 6.13 54.98 -7.22
N PRO A 447 7.36 54.48 -7.52
CA PRO A 447 7.63 54.03 -8.90
C PRO A 447 8.54 52.78 -9.04
N HIS A 448 8.63 52.26 -10.28
CA HIS A 448 9.62 51.27 -10.78
C HIS A 448 10.89 51.98 -11.35
N PRO A 449 11.92 51.32 -11.97
CA PRO A 449 12.28 49.89 -12.10
C PRO A 449 13.68 49.64 -11.44
N PRO A 450 14.85 49.29 -12.05
CA PRO A 450 15.19 48.40 -13.19
C PRO A 450 16.41 47.41 -13.02
N VAL A 451 16.22 46.17 -13.52
CA VAL A 451 17.14 45.41 -14.43
C VAL A 451 18.53 44.85 -13.95
N GLN A 452 18.80 43.61 -14.40
CA GLN A 452 20.08 42.94 -14.76
C GLN A 452 20.87 41.97 -13.83
N SER A 453 21.35 40.92 -14.52
CA SER A 453 22.58 40.11 -14.32
C SER A 453 22.51 38.84 -13.45
N MET A 454 23.63 38.11 -13.44
CA MET A 454 23.71 36.64 -13.32
C MET A 454 24.30 36.15 -11.98
N THR A 455 24.28 34.83 -11.80
CA THR A 455 25.04 34.02 -10.83
C THR A 455 24.82 34.33 -9.34
N ASN A 456 24.17 33.40 -8.64
CA ASN A 456 24.97 32.51 -7.79
C ASN A 456 24.29 31.18 -7.43
N VAL A 457 25.11 30.26 -6.91
CA VAL A 457 24.66 29.05 -6.23
C VAL A 457 23.86 29.44 -4.99
N ASN A 458 22.75 28.75 -4.71
CA ASN A 458 22.15 28.79 -3.38
C ASN A 458 21.63 27.40 -2.96
N MET A 459 22.05 26.97 -1.77
CA MET A 459 21.54 25.77 -1.13
C MET A 459 20.13 26.03 -0.61
N TYR A 460 19.19 25.12 -0.88
CA TYR A 460 17.98 25.00 -0.06
C TYR A 460 18.04 23.72 0.77
N GLN A 461 18.54 23.87 2.00
CA GLN A 461 18.25 22.93 3.07
C GLN A 461 16.77 23.07 3.46
N SER A 462 16.01 21.97 3.44
CA SER A 462 14.63 21.93 3.91
C SER A 462 14.38 20.72 4.82
N TYR A 463 14.55 20.98 6.11
CA TYR A 463 14.13 20.23 7.31
C TYR A 463 13.19 19.03 7.05
N ALA A 464 13.65 17.78 7.27
CA ALA A 464 13.88 17.15 8.59
C ALA A 464 12.58 16.85 9.37
N PHE A 465 12.17 15.58 9.38
CA PHE A 465 11.20 15.02 10.32
C PHE A 465 11.91 14.14 11.37
N GLY A 466 11.87 14.55 12.64
CA GLY A 466 12.04 13.68 13.82
C GLY A 466 13.38 12.96 14.00
N GLN A 467 14.31 13.56 14.76
CA GLN A 467 15.30 12.77 15.50
C GLN A 467 14.61 11.99 16.64
N TYR A 468 15.03 10.74 16.90
CA TYR A 468 15.20 10.14 18.24
C TYR A 468 16.05 8.84 18.11
N PRO A 469 16.78 8.40 19.16
CA PRO A 469 17.90 7.46 19.02
C PRO A 469 17.52 5.97 19.14
N PHE A 470 18.47 5.12 18.77
CA PHE A 470 18.45 3.67 18.99
C PHE A 470 18.74 3.29 20.45
N SER A 471 18.05 2.28 21.00
CA SER A 471 18.62 1.43 22.07
C SER A 471 18.04 0.00 22.12
N TYR A 472 18.98 -0.94 22.15
CA TYR A 472 19.01 -2.29 22.72
C TYR A 472 17.77 -3.20 22.90
N SER A 473 17.91 -4.38 22.29
CA SER A 473 17.59 -5.73 22.78
C SER A 473 16.85 -5.94 24.12
N GLN A 474 15.87 -6.84 24.08
CA GLN A 474 15.48 -7.65 25.24
C GLN A 474 16.12 -9.04 25.15
N TYR A 475 16.84 -9.46 26.21
CA TYR A 475 17.17 -10.86 26.46
C TYR A 475 15.99 -11.51 27.23
N PRO A 476 15.74 -12.82 27.05
CA PRO A 476 14.84 -13.56 27.93
C PRO A 476 15.48 -13.73 29.32
N GLN A 477 14.67 -13.64 30.38
CA GLN A 477 15.11 -13.99 31.73
C GLN A 477 15.18 -15.50 31.93
N GLN A 478 16.21 -15.98 32.62
CA GLN A 478 16.20 -17.29 33.27
C GLN A 478 15.56 -17.17 34.66
N PRO A 479 14.93 -18.25 35.14
CA PRO A 479 14.91 -18.58 36.56
C PRO A 479 15.83 -19.79 36.83
N ASP A 480 16.67 -19.70 37.86
CA ASP A 480 17.36 -20.85 38.45
C ASP A 480 16.37 -21.77 39.20
N GLY A 481 16.68 -23.07 39.33
CA GLY A 481 15.84 -23.96 40.15
C GLY A 481 16.12 -25.47 40.08
N ASN A 482 17.08 -25.94 40.88
CA ASN A 482 17.12 -27.28 41.51
C ASN A 482 16.96 -28.55 40.67
N VAL A 483 18.12 -29.07 40.23
CA VAL A 483 18.64 -30.41 40.57
C VAL A 483 17.64 -31.45 41.11
N LYS A 484 17.49 -32.56 40.38
CA LYS A 484 17.43 -33.93 40.96
C LYS A 484 18.27 -34.90 40.13
N GLN A 485 19.14 -35.65 40.79
CA GLN A 485 19.78 -36.84 40.22
C GLN A 485 18.81 -38.03 40.28
N ILE A 486 18.74 -38.84 39.22
CA ILE A 486 18.30 -40.25 39.27
C ILE A 486 19.26 -41.07 38.38
N ASP A 487 19.48 -42.32 38.76
CA ASP A 487 20.65 -43.13 38.42
C ASP A 487 20.49 -44.05 37.18
N ASN A 488 21.62 -44.28 36.53
CA ASN A 488 22.07 -45.57 35.93
C ASN A 488 21.05 -46.60 35.38
N LYS A 489 20.95 -46.74 34.04
CA LYS A 489 21.60 -47.83 33.25
C LYS A 489 21.11 -47.96 31.78
N PRO A 490 21.93 -48.51 30.86
CA PRO A 490 21.54 -48.73 29.46
C PRO A 490 20.96 -50.14 29.21
N LYS A 491 20.11 -50.27 28.17
CA LYS A 491 19.84 -51.54 27.48
C LYS A 491 19.74 -51.32 25.97
N ARG A 492 20.23 -52.31 25.21
CA ARG A 492 20.16 -52.38 23.75
C ARG A 492 18.74 -52.77 23.30
N ARG A 493 18.24 -52.19 22.21
CA ARG A 493 18.22 -52.91 20.94
C ARG A 493 18.28 -51.96 19.74
#